data_AF-L0DKY9-F1
#
_entry.id   AF-L0DKY9-F1
#
_cell.length_a   1.000
_cell.length_b   1.000
_cell.length_c   1.000
_cell.angle_alpha   90.00
_cell.angle_beta   90.00
_cell.angle_gamma   90.00
#
_symmetry.space_group_name_H-M   'P 1'
#
loop_
_entity.id
_entity.type
_entity.pdbx_description
1 polymer ?
#
loop_
_entity_poly.entity_id
_entity_poly.type
_entity_poly.pdbx_seq_one_letter_code
_entity_poly.pdbx_strand_id
1 'polypeptide(L)'
;MTASFEKAMKLAVLSGLKAALGPALLKTAQRKPDASHWVAAAIGEMVLDKVGFVPSRRSLPLLIPHAISGAWVAMESMREDGDEDPWAAPMGAVVAAGVATIAPMLRVTGSTVLRIPDAVLGVAEDYFALKLGTETLGLTMNDVSDAAKQSVEEIKERVMPVVQSIGAGSM
;
A
#
# COMPACT_ATOMS: atom_id res chain seq x y z
N MET A 1 2.24 -15.95 20.33
CA MET A 1 2.23 -15.32 18.99
C MET A 1 3.68 -15.15 18.58
N THR A 2 4.10 -15.71 17.44
CA THR A 2 5.50 -15.62 16.99
C THR A 2 5.79 -14.21 16.45
N ALA A 3 7.04 -13.77 16.49
CA ALA A 3 7.44 -12.47 15.96
C ALA A 3 7.10 -12.34 14.45
N SER A 4 7.24 -13.44 13.72
CA SER A 4 6.90 -13.56 12.29
C SER A 4 5.40 -13.37 12.03
N PHE A 5 4.54 -13.96 12.87
CA PHE A 5 3.09 -13.77 12.77
C PHE A 5 2.69 -12.32 13.07
N GLU A 6 3.30 -11.70 14.09
CA GLU A 6 3.03 -10.29 14.42
C GLU A 6 3.44 -9.35 13.25
N LYS A 7 4.63 -9.56 12.68
CA LYS A 7 5.11 -8.85 11.48
C LYS A 7 4.14 -9.04 10.31
N ALA A 8 3.72 -10.28 10.02
CA ALA A 8 2.78 -10.60 8.96
C ALA A 8 1.42 -9.89 9.16
N MET A 9 0.88 -9.86 10.38
CA MET A 9 -0.36 -9.16 10.69
C MET A 9 -0.22 -7.64 10.57
N LYS A 10 0.90 -7.05 11.00
CA LYS A 10 1.17 -5.62 10.78
C LYS A 10 1.24 -5.27 9.30
N LEU A 11 1.89 -6.11 8.50
CA LEU A 11 1.92 -5.92 7.05
C LEU A 11 0.53 -6.09 6.40
N ALA A 12 -0.31 -7.00 6.92
CA ALA A 12 -1.71 -7.11 6.50
C ALA A 12 -2.53 -5.87 6.88
N VAL A 13 -2.31 -5.29 8.06
CA VAL A 13 -2.91 -3.99 8.46
C VAL A 13 -2.52 -2.91 7.45
N LEU A 14 -1.24 -2.83 7.07
CA LEU A 14 -0.77 -1.87 6.06
C LEU A 14 -1.43 -2.09 4.70
N SER A 15 -1.58 -3.36 4.30
CA SER A 15 -2.31 -3.72 3.10
C SER A 15 -3.79 -3.32 3.15
N GLY A 16 -4.38 -3.29 4.35
CA GLY A 16 -5.75 -2.80 4.56
C GLY A 16 -5.86 -1.29 4.49
N LEU A 17 -4.80 -0.54 4.82
CA LEU A 17 -4.74 0.90 4.61
C LEU A 17 -4.61 1.24 3.12
N LYS A 18 -3.73 0.50 2.42
CA LYS A 18 -3.53 0.59 0.97
C LYS A 18 -3.15 -0.77 0.40
N ALA A 19 -3.92 -1.25 -0.56
CA ALA A 19 -3.78 -2.59 -1.14
C ALA A 19 -2.37 -2.83 -1.68
N ALA A 20 -1.71 -1.84 -2.28
CA ALA A 20 -0.38 -2.02 -2.84
C ALA A 20 0.77 -1.71 -1.86
N LEU A 21 0.49 -1.10 -0.70
CA LEU A 21 1.54 -0.67 0.22
C LEU A 21 2.22 -1.84 0.96
N GLY A 22 1.44 -2.78 1.47
CA GLY A 22 1.97 -4.00 2.09
C GLY A 22 2.91 -4.77 1.15
N PRO A 23 2.49 -5.08 -0.09
CA PRO A 23 3.34 -5.72 -1.08
C PRO A 23 4.56 -4.92 -1.48
N ALA A 24 4.41 -3.60 -1.67
CA ALA A 24 5.52 -2.71 -2.05
C ALA A 24 6.63 -2.76 -1.01
N LEU A 25 6.26 -2.61 0.26
CA LEU A 25 7.19 -2.63 1.38
C LEU A 25 7.85 -4.01 1.50
N LEU A 26 7.08 -5.10 1.44
CA LEU A 26 7.60 -6.47 1.52
C LEU A 26 8.60 -6.77 0.38
N LYS A 27 8.25 -6.44 -0.87
CA LYS A 27 9.13 -6.66 -2.02
C LYS A 27 10.39 -5.78 -1.96
N THR A 28 10.27 -4.56 -1.40
CA THR A 28 11.41 -3.66 -1.19
C THR A 28 12.36 -4.21 -0.13
N ALA A 29 11.85 -4.74 0.98
CA ALA A 29 12.65 -5.42 2.00
C ALA A 29 13.42 -6.62 1.45
N GLN A 30 12.79 -7.38 0.55
CA GLN A 30 13.41 -8.51 -0.14
C GLN A 30 14.34 -8.10 -1.30
N ARG A 31 14.51 -6.80 -1.59
CA ARG A 31 15.29 -6.25 -2.72
C ARG A 31 14.98 -6.92 -4.06
N LYS A 32 13.71 -7.22 -4.32
CA LYS A 32 13.26 -7.89 -5.56
C LYS A 32 13.08 -6.87 -6.70
N PRO A 33 13.40 -7.22 -7.96
CA PRO A 33 13.24 -6.33 -9.10
C PRO A 33 11.79 -5.88 -9.34
N ASP A 34 10.81 -6.72 -8.97
CA ASP A 34 9.39 -6.38 -9.08
C ASP A 34 8.89 -5.36 -8.05
N ALA A 35 9.73 -4.93 -7.10
CA ALA A 35 9.36 -3.93 -6.10
C ALA A 35 8.92 -2.63 -6.77
N SER A 36 9.51 -2.26 -7.91
CA SER A 36 9.18 -1.03 -8.64
C SER A 36 7.70 -0.96 -9.03
N HIS A 37 7.13 -2.04 -9.55
CA HIS A 37 5.71 -2.06 -9.95
C HIS A 37 4.77 -1.92 -8.75
N TRP A 38 5.10 -2.54 -7.61
CA TRP A 38 4.28 -2.44 -6.40
C TRP A 38 4.40 -1.07 -5.74
N VAL A 39 5.60 -0.48 -5.72
CA VAL A 39 5.82 0.88 -5.23
C VAL A 39 5.09 1.89 -6.12
N ALA A 40 5.15 1.73 -7.44
CA ALA A 40 4.35 2.50 -8.39
C ALA A 40 2.84 2.36 -8.12
N ALA A 41 2.36 1.14 -7.87
CA ALA A 41 0.96 0.89 -7.53
C ALA A 41 0.57 1.56 -6.20
N ALA A 42 1.43 1.52 -5.18
CA ALA A 42 1.20 2.17 -3.89
C ALA A 42 1.16 3.70 -4.02
N ILE A 43 2.06 4.29 -4.82
CA ILE A 43 2.04 5.73 -5.14
C ILE A 43 0.76 6.07 -5.92
N GLY A 44 0.40 5.27 -6.92
CA GLY A 44 -0.81 5.46 -7.70
C GLY A 44 -2.06 5.42 -6.82
N GLU A 45 -2.16 4.45 -5.92
CA GLU A 45 -3.22 4.34 -4.92
C GLU A 45 -3.27 5.58 -4.01
N MET A 46 -2.12 6.06 -3.50
CA MET A 46 -2.03 7.31 -2.70
C MET A 46 -2.51 8.55 -3.46
N VAL A 47 -2.15 8.67 -4.74
CA VAL A 47 -2.56 9.81 -5.58
C VAL A 47 -4.07 9.73 -5.85
N LEU A 48 -4.56 8.56 -6.26
CA LEU A 48 -5.99 8.33 -6.49
C LEU A 48 -6.83 8.55 -5.23
N ASP A 49 -6.30 8.19 -4.06
CA ASP A 49 -6.94 8.45 -2.76
C ASP A 49 -7.13 9.93 -2.44
N LYS A 50 -6.26 10.82 -2.94
CA LYS A 50 -6.32 12.27 -2.67
C LYS A 50 -7.14 13.07 -3.67
N VAL A 51 -7.24 12.62 -4.92
CA VAL A 51 -7.91 13.39 -6.00
C VAL A 51 -9.44 13.29 -5.90
N GLY A 52 -9.99 12.52 -4.95
CA GLY A 52 -11.43 12.46 -4.70
C GLY A 52 -12.25 11.85 -5.85
N PHE A 53 -11.57 11.30 -6.87
CA PHE A 53 -12.19 10.71 -8.05
C PHE A 53 -12.86 9.36 -7.77
N VAL A 54 -12.74 8.84 -6.54
CA VAL A 54 -13.44 7.63 -6.10
C VAL A 54 -14.71 8.05 -5.35
N PRO A 55 -15.91 7.84 -5.93
CA PRO A 55 -17.17 8.20 -5.28
C PRO A 55 -17.40 7.31 -4.05
N SER A 56 -18.06 7.85 -3.01
CA SER A 56 -18.66 7.18 -1.84
C SER A 56 -18.26 5.70 -1.65
N ARG A 57 -17.25 5.47 -0.80
CA ARG A 57 -16.64 4.17 -0.40
C ARG A 57 -17.59 3.20 0.36
N ARG A 58 -18.82 2.98 -0.12
CA ARG A 58 -19.75 1.93 0.35
C ARG A 58 -19.75 0.67 -0.52
N SER A 59 -18.89 0.62 -1.54
CA SER A 59 -18.85 -0.53 -2.44
C SER A 59 -17.81 -1.56 -1.96
N LEU A 60 -18.35 -2.64 -1.40
CA LEU A 60 -17.73 -3.97 -1.23
C LEU A 60 -16.61 -4.35 -2.23
N PRO A 61 -16.66 -4.02 -3.54
CA PRO A 61 -15.59 -4.34 -4.49
C PRO A 61 -14.17 -3.87 -4.12
N LEU A 62 -14.00 -2.85 -3.28
CA LEU A 62 -12.66 -2.42 -2.85
C LEU A 62 -12.03 -3.33 -1.79
N LEU A 63 -12.82 -4.15 -1.08
CA LEU A 63 -12.28 -5.06 -0.05
C LEU A 63 -11.55 -6.26 -0.65
N ILE A 64 -11.90 -6.66 -1.88
CA ILE A 64 -11.30 -7.82 -2.55
C ILE A 64 -9.81 -7.61 -2.80
N PRO A 65 -9.36 -6.48 -3.42
CA PRO A 65 -7.93 -6.16 -3.54
C PRO A 65 -7.18 -6.15 -2.20
N HIS A 66 -7.75 -5.50 -1.17
CA HIS A 66 -7.11 -5.43 0.15
C HIS A 66 -7.00 -6.80 0.81
N ALA A 67 -8.04 -7.64 0.72
CA ALA A 67 -8.03 -8.99 1.29
C ALA A 67 -7.01 -9.89 0.59
N ILE A 68 -6.98 -9.89 -0.75
CA ILE A 68 -6.02 -10.68 -1.52
C ILE A 68 -4.60 -10.24 -1.20
N SER A 69 -4.36 -8.93 -1.20
CA SER A 69 -3.05 -8.38 -0.87
C SER A 69 -2.64 -8.70 0.57
N GLY A 70 -3.55 -8.55 1.53
CA GLY A 70 -3.31 -8.90 2.93
C GLY A 70 -2.99 -10.37 3.15
N ALA A 71 -3.72 -11.27 2.49
CA ALA A 71 -3.41 -12.70 2.51
C ALA A 71 -2.04 -13.01 1.91
N TRP A 72 -1.75 -12.42 0.73
CA TRP A 72 -0.50 -12.65 0.02
C TRP A 72 0.70 -12.16 0.84
N VAL A 73 0.63 -10.93 1.36
CA VAL A 73 1.70 -10.33 2.17
C VAL A 73 1.91 -11.09 3.48
N ALA A 74 0.83 -11.48 4.17
CA ALA A 74 0.96 -12.23 5.42
C ALA A 74 1.59 -13.61 5.18
N MET A 75 1.14 -14.32 4.15
CA MET A 75 1.72 -15.62 3.77
C MET A 75 3.19 -15.49 3.37
N GLU A 76 3.52 -14.55 2.49
CA GLU A 76 4.89 -14.37 2.01
C GLU A 76 5.83 -13.87 3.13
N SER A 77 5.35 -13.02 4.03
CA SER A 77 6.13 -12.57 5.20
C SER A 77 6.44 -13.73 6.15
N MET A 78 5.50 -14.64 6.40
CA MET A 78 5.76 -15.81 7.27
C MET A 78 6.69 -16.81 6.60
N ARG A 79 6.55 -17.03 5.29
CA ARG A 79 7.45 -17.87 4.50
C ARG A 79 8.89 -17.34 4.49
N GLU A 80 9.06 -16.02 4.43
CA GLU A 80 10.38 -15.38 4.51
C GLU A 80 11.09 -15.68 5.85
N ASP A 81 10.32 -15.70 6.94
CA ASP A 81 10.84 -15.99 8.28
C ASP A 81 10.93 -17.53 8.55
N GLY A 82 10.68 -18.37 7.53
CA GLY A 82 10.75 -19.83 7.62
C GLY A 82 9.60 -20.50 8.38
N ASP A 83 8.53 -19.75 8.66
CA ASP A 83 7.37 -20.19 9.45
C ASP A 83 6.19 -20.50 8.50
N GLU A 84 5.76 -21.75 8.43
CA GLU A 84 4.63 -22.16 7.60
C GLU A 84 3.36 -22.33 8.47
N ASP A 85 2.64 -21.22 8.69
CA ASP A 85 1.34 -21.24 9.35
C ASP A 85 0.20 -21.19 8.30
N PRO A 86 -0.66 -22.22 8.22
CA PRO A 86 -1.83 -22.23 7.34
C PRO A 86 -2.81 -21.06 7.57
N TRP A 87 -2.81 -20.47 8.77
CA TRP A 87 -3.69 -19.35 9.12
C TRP A 87 -3.17 -17.99 8.67
N ALA A 88 -1.92 -17.88 8.22
CA ALA A 88 -1.31 -16.62 7.78
C ALA A 88 -2.15 -15.90 6.72
N ALA A 89 -2.52 -16.63 5.65
CA ALA A 89 -3.28 -16.08 4.53
C ALA A 89 -4.72 -15.69 4.93
N PRO A 90 -5.54 -16.58 5.53
CA PRO A 90 -6.89 -16.22 5.95
C PRO A 90 -6.92 -15.06 6.95
N MET A 91 -6.03 -15.06 7.94
CA MET A 91 -5.95 -13.98 8.93
C MET A 91 -5.50 -12.67 8.29
N GLY A 92 -4.50 -12.72 7.41
CA GLY A 92 -4.04 -11.56 6.66
C GLY A 92 -5.15 -10.93 5.82
N ALA A 93 -5.95 -11.75 5.12
CA ALA A 93 -7.11 -11.27 4.37
C ALA A 93 -8.15 -10.59 5.25
N VAL A 94 -8.54 -11.23 6.36
CA VAL A 94 -9.55 -10.71 7.28
C VAL A 94 -9.09 -9.41 7.92
N VAL A 95 -7.84 -9.36 8.38
CA VAL A 95 -7.25 -8.15 8.98
C VAL A 95 -7.21 -7.01 7.97
N ALA A 96 -6.72 -7.27 6.75
CA ALA A 96 -6.64 -6.23 5.72
C ALA A 96 -8.03 -5.71 5.31
N ALA A 97 -9.00 -6.60 5.09
CA ALA A 97 -10.37 -6.20 4.78
C ALA A 97 -11.04 -5.43 5.93
N GLY A 98 -10.80 -5.85 7.18
CA GLY A 98 -11.31 -5.17 8.37
C GLY A 98 -10.77 -3.75 8.49
N VAL A 99 -9.45 -3.58 8.33
CA VAL A 99 -8.80 -2.27 8.35
C VAL A 99 -9.29 -1.38 7.20
N ALA A 100 -9.41 -1.93 5.99
CA ALA A 100 -9.95 -1.20 4.83
C ALA A 100 -11.39 -0.70 5.04
N THR A 101 -12.15 -1.38 5.89
CA THR A 101 -13.52 -0.97 6.25
C THR A 101 -13.54 0.16 7.29
N ILE A 102 -12.62 0.13 8.26
CA ILE A 102 -12.60 1.08 9.40
C ILE A 102 -11.84 2.37 9.08
N ALA A 103 -10.75 2.30 8.30
CA ALA A 103 -9.94 3.47 7.96
C ALA A 103 -10.74 4.64 7.35
N PRO A 104 -11.69 4.41 6.42
CA PRO A 104 -12.56 5.47 5.91
C PRO A 104 -13.48 6.09 6.98
N MET A 105 -13.93 5.30 7.95
CA MET A 105 -14.80 5.80 9.03
C MET A 105 -14.04 6.76 9.94
N LEU A 106 -12.79 6.42 10.29
CA LEU A 106 -11.92 7.30 11.07
C LEU A 106 -11.70 8.64 10.37
N ARG A 107 -11.63 8.62 9.04
CA ARG A 107 -11.46 9.82 8.21
C ARG A 107 -12.67 10.75 8.27
N VAL A 108 -13.86 10.20 8.07
CA VAL A 108 -15.12 10.96 8.13
C VAL A 108 -15.38 11.51 9.53
N THR A 109 -15.12 10.72 10.57
CA THR A 109 -15.27 11.16 11.96
C THR A 109 -14.25 12.26 12.31
N GLY A 110 -12.99 12.13 11.87
CA GLY A 110 -11.95 13.12 12.12
C GLY A 110 -12.24 14.48 11.50
N SER A 111 -12.68 14.53 10.24
CA SER A 111 -12.99 15.81 9.60
C SER A 111 -14.30 16.43 10.09
N THR A 112 -15.29 15.62 10.43
CA THR A 112 -16.60 16.11 10.89
C THR A 112 -16.58 16.53 12.37
N VAL A 113 -15.93 15.76 13.24
CA VAL A 113 -15.94 16.00 14.70
C VAL A 113 -14.82 16.94 15.14
N LEU A 114 -13.61 16.76 14.59
CA LEU A 114 -12.43 17.54 15.00
C LEU A 114 -12.16 18.75 14.09
N ARG A 115 -12.96 18.95 13.02
CA ARG A 115 -12.77 19.99 11.98
C ARG A 115 -11.36 20.01 11.38
N ILE A 116 -10.67 18.87 11.40
CA ILE A 116 -9.35 18.73 10.77
C ILE A 116 -9.58 18.65 9.26
N PRO A 117 -8.87 19.46 8.44
CA PRO A 117 -8.99 19.35 6.99
C PRO A 117 -8.66 17.93 6.51
N ASP A 118 -9.49 17.37 5.64
CA ASP A 118 -9.33 16.00 5.09
C ASP A 118 -7.95 15.76 4.45
N ALA A 119 -7.35 16.81 3.89
CA ALA A 119 -6.01 16.76 3.32
C ALA A 119 -4.92 16.49 4.38
N VAL A 120 -5.04 17.09 5.57
CA VAL A 120 -4.10 16.90 6.68
C VAL A 120 -4.23 15.49 7.24
N LEU A 121 -5.48 15.02 7.40
CA LEU A 121 -5.73 13.67 7.90
C LEU A 121 -5.20 12.59 6.94
N GLY A 122 -5.35 12.79 5.63
CA GLY A 122 -4.80 11.89 4.62
C GLY A 122 -3.26 11.86 4.61
N VAL A 123 -2.60 13.01 4.82
CA VAL A 123 -1.13 13.04 4.95
C VAL A 123 -0.67 12.34 6.23
N ALA A 124 -1.41 12.50 7.33
CA ALA A 124 -1.09 11.80 8.59
C ALA A 124 -1.25 10.28 8.45
N GLU A 125 -2.31 9.83 7.76
CA GLU A 125 -2.54 8.42 7.44
C GLU A 125 -1.40 7.84 6.57
N ASP A 126 -1.02 8.55 5.51
CA ASP A 126 0.11 8.20 4.65
C ASP A 126 1.40 8.05 5.44
N TYR A 127 1.70 9.02 6.31
CA TYR A 127 2.90 9.03 7.13
C TYR A 127 2.88 7.88 8.17
N PHE A 128 1.75 7.65 8.81
CA PHE A 128 1.60 6.56 9.77
C PHE A 128 1.78 5.19 9.11
N ALA A 129 1.16 4.99 7.93
CA ALA A 129 1.28 3.75 7.18
C ALA A 129 2.73 3.50 6.73
N LEU A 130 3.42 4.54 6.22
CA LEU A 130 4.82 4.43 5.84
C LEU A 130 5.72 4.15 7.06
N LYS A 131 5.53 4.89 8.16
CA LYS A 131 6.33 4.71 9.38
C LYS A 131 6.19 3.30 9.94
N LEU A 132 4.95 2.83 10.10
CA LEU A 132 4.67 1.49 10.64
C LEU A 132 5.21 0.40 9.71
N GLY A 133 5.15 0.61 8.40
CA GLY A 133 5.77 -0.25 7.40
C GLY A 133 7.28 -0.33 7.48
N THR A 134 7.95 0.82 7.55
CA THR A 134 9.41 0.89 7.68
C THR A 134 9.90 0.25 8.97
N GLU A 135 9.20 0.48 10.08
CA GLU A 135 9.54 -0.09 11.38
C GLU A 135 9.35 -1.62 11.39
N THR A 136 8.24 -2.10 10.82
CA THR A 136 7.91 -3.54 10.77
C THR A 136 8.91 -4.33 9.93
N LEU A 137 9.44 -3.74 8.85
CA LEU A 137 10.40 -4.39 7.95
C LEU A 137 11.86 -4.06 8.25
N GLY A 138 12.14 -3.21 9.24
CA GLY A 138 13.49 -2.72 9.52
C GLY A 138 14.09 -1.90 8.38
N LEU A 139 13.25 -1.31 7.52
CA LEU A 139 13.67 -0.47 6.41
C LEU A 139 13.92 0.96 6.89
N THR A 140 14.84 1.66 6.22
CA THR A 140 14.99 3.10 6.43
C THR A 140 14.05 3.87 5.50
N MET A 141 13.69 5.10 5.88
CA MET A 141 12.94 6.00 4.98
C MET A 141 13.70 6.32 3.69
N ASN A 142 15.04 6.20 3.69
CA ASN A 142 15.85 6.38 2.49
C ASN A 142 15.62 5.22 1.51
N ASP A 143 15.58 3.97 1.99
CA ASP A 143 15.32 2.80 1.14
C ASP A 143 13.96 2.92 0.44
N VAL A 144 12.93 3.37 1.18
CA VAL A 144 11.59 3.61 0.61
C VAL A 144 11.61 4.78 -0.37
N SER A 145 12.33 5.87 -0.06
CA SER A 145 12.45 7.01 -0.96
C SER A 145 13.18 6.66 -2.25
N ASP A 146 14.20 5.82 -2.20
CA ASP A 146 14.99 5.44 -3.36
C ASP A 146 14.21 4.47 -4.25
N ALA A 147 13.50 3.51 -3.66
CA ALA A 147 12.55 2.67 -4.39
C ALA A 147 11.46 3.51 -5.09
N ALA A 148 10.91 4.51 -4.40
CA ALA A 148 9.91 5.41 -4.98
C ALA A 148 10.47 6.24 -6.15
N LYS A 149 11.69 6.78 -6.02
CA LYS A 149 12.36 7.52 -7.11
C LYS A 149 12.57 6.63 -8.33
N GLN A 150 13.07 5.41 -8.12
CA GLN A 150 13.31 4.46 -9.20
C GLN A 150 12.01 4.12 -9.95
N SER A 151 10.91 3.88 -9.23
CA SER A 151 9.61 3.64 -9.85
C SER A 151 9.11 4.81 -10.68
N VAL A 152 9.30 6.04 -10.21
CA VAL A 152 8.90 7.24 -10.96
C VAL A 152 9.75 7.41 -12.22
N GLU A 153 11.06 7.17 -12.13
CA GLU A 153 11.98 7.23 -13.27
C GLU A 153 11.61 6.19 -14.34
N GLU A 154 11.33 4.95 -13.94
CA GLU A 154 10.92 3.89 -14.87
C GLU A 154 9.57 4.21 -15.56
N ILE A 155 8.59 4.74 -14.82
CA ILE A 155 7.33 5.19 -15.42
C ILE A 155 7.59 6.30 -16.43
N LYS A 156 8.42 7.28 -16.08
CA LYS A 156 8.77 8.39 -16.95
C LYS A 156 9.44 7.88 -18.24
N GLU A 157 10.36 6.94 -18.14
CA GLU A 157 11.03 6.30 -19.29
C GLU A 157 10.05 5.53 -20.19
N ARG A 158 9.04 4.86 -19.61
CA ARG A 158 8.01 4.16 -20.40
C ARG A 158 7.00 5.11 -21.05
N VAL A 159 6.67 6.22 -20.40
CA VAL A 159 5.65 7.17 -20.87
C VAL A 159 6.22 8.18 -21.88
N MET A 160 7.46 8.66 -21.68
CA MET A 160 8.12 9.61 -22.59
C MET A 160 8.09 9.20 -24.09
N PRO A 161 8.43 7.96 -24.48
CA PRO A 161 8.39 7.55 -25.88
C PRO A 161 6.96 7.49 -26.45
N VAL A 162 5.97 7.14 -25.63
CA VAL A 162 4.56 7.10 -26.04
C VAL A 162 3.99 8.52 -26.24
N VAL A 163 4.36 9.45 -25.37
CA VAL A 163 3.97 10.87 -25.51
C VAL A 163 4.61 11.49 -26.76
N GLN A 164 5.87 11.17 -27.04
CA GLN A 164 6.56 11.63 -28.25
C GLN A 164 5.98 11.03 -29.53
N SER A 165 5.58 9.75 -29.54
CA SER A 165 4.94 9.13 -30.71
C SER A 165 3.54 9.70 -30.99
N ILE A 166 2.79 10.10 -29.96
CA ILE A 166 1.48 10.75 -30.12
C ILE A 166 1.64 12.20 -30.62
N GLY A 167 2.68 12.92 -30.15
CA GLY A 167 2.99 14.27 -30.61
C GLY A 167 3.50 14.35 -32.05
N ALA A 168 4.15 13.29 -32.55
CA ALA A 168 4.70 13.25 -33.92
C ALA A 168 3.72 12.74 -34.99
N GLY A 169 2.57 12.18 -34.61
CA GLY A 169 1.57 11.62 -35.53
C GLY A 169 0.49 12.59 -36.03
N SER A 170 0.64 13.90 -35.80
CA SER A 170 -0.33 14.93 -36.20
C SER A 170 0.24 16.03 -37.12
N MET A 171 1.30 15.71 -37.86
CA MET A 171 1.76 16.51 -39.00
C MET A 171 1.61 15.73 -40.32
#